data_AF-A0A950PIR2-F1
#
_entry.id   AF-A0A950PIR2-F1
#
_cell.length_a   1.000
_cell.length_b   1.000
_cell.length_c   1.000
_cell.angle_alpha   90.00
_cell.angle_beta   90.00
_cell.angle_gamma   90.00
#
_symmetry.space_group_name_H-M   'P 1'
#
loop_
_entity.id
_entity.type
_entity.pdbx_description
1 polymer ?
#
loop_
_entity_poly.entity_id
_entity_poly.type
_entity_poly.pdbx_seq_one_letter_code
_entity_poly.pdbx_strand_id
1 'polypeptide(L)'
;LPLHTMFASHLKANELAQLQQQFPQTRFRPRIGTRLWLGDHEATEYRGAVLDVTRVAKGDRFGYWQQKTVGDGHLVVVGGGTSHGVGLEAPKAVHGVMPRAKGVARAGLATVNRNLSPFMWAGKQRWFAEPPHMQVSILFLPAEVAPPSVGDELVAHLRHTTTQFDRIVDR
;
A
#
# COMPACT_ATOMS: atom_id res chain seq x y z
N LEU A 1 27.61 20.43 -30.58
CA LEU A 1 28.57 19.44 -30.06
C LEU A 1 27.96 18.05 -30.22
N PRO A 2 28.62 17.07 -30.83
CA PRO A 2 28.11 15.70 -30.84
C PRO A 2 28.08 15.16 -29.40
N LEU A 3 26.92 14.68 -28.96
CA LEU A 3 26.76 14.08 -27.64
C LEU A 3 27.27 12.63 -27.70
N HIS A 4 28.54 12.39 -27.35
CA HIS A 4 29.12 11.04 -27.34
C HIS A 4 28.42 10.08 -26.36
N THR A 5 27.74 10.59 -25.34
CA THR A 5 26.93 9.79 -24.40
C THR A 5 25.66 10.51 -24.02
N MET A 6 24.54 9.79 -24.03
CA MET A 6 23.23 10.29 -23.61
C MET A 6 22.59 9.36 -22.58
N PHE A 7 22.06 9.93 -21.50
CA PHE A 7 21.24 9.21 -20.55
C PHE A 7 19.77 9.37 -20.92
N ALA A 8 19.08 8.26 -21.18
CA ALA A 8 17.70 8.26 -21.64
C ALA A 8 16.78 7.56 -20.64
N SER A 9 15.56 8.08 -20.47
CA SER A 9 14.50 7.48 -19.65
C SER A 9 13.29 7.15 -20.52
N HIS A 10 12.38 6.33 -20.01
CA HIS A 10 11.10 6.01 -20.66
C HIS A 10 11.20 5.32 -22.04
N LEU A 11 12.29 4.59 -22.28
CA LEU A 11 12.45 3.77 -23.49
C LEU A 11 12.11 2.30 -23.23
N LYS A 12 11.29 1.72 -24.09
CA LYS A 12 11.16 0.26 -24.25
C LYS A 12 12.44 -0.32 -24.86
N ALA A 13 12.59 -1.64 -24.75
CA ALA A 13 13.81 -2.30 -25.23
C ALA A 13 14.02 -2.13 -26.74
N ASN A 14 12.94 -2.21 -27.52
CA ASN A 14 12.96 -1.99 -28.97
C ASN A 14 13.27 -0.53 -29.35
N GLU A 15 12.74 0.45 -28.61
CA GLU A 15 13.00 1.89 -28.86
C GLU A 15 14.47 2.24 -28.57
N LEU A 16 15.07 1.65 -27.52
CA LEU A 16 16.50 1.80 -27.26
C LEU A 16 17.35 1.18 -28.38
N ALA A 17 16.97 -0.01 -28.86
CA ALA A 17 17.67 -0.65 -29.98
C ALA A 17 17.58 0.20 -31.26
N GLN A 18 16.42 0.80 -31.53
CA GLN A 18 16.22 1.69 -32.67
C GLN A 18 17.08 2.96 -32.56
N LEU A 19 17.17 3.58 -31.38
CA LEU A 19 18.04 4.73 -31.14
C LEU A 19 19.52 4.40 -31.34
N GLN A 20 19.96 3.23 -30.87
CA GLN A 20 21.33 2.76 -31.07
C GLN A 20 21.64 2.51 -32.56
N GLN A 21 20.67 2.05 -33.34
CA GLN A 21 20.81 1.89 -34.80
C GLN A 21 20.84 3.24 -35.54
N GLN A 22 19.99 4.19 -35.15
CA GLN A 22 19.89 5.50 -35.80
C GLN A 22 21.08 6.42 -35.50
N PHE A 23 21.67 6.32 -34.31
CA PHE A 23 22.79 7.16 -33.89
C PHE A 23 23.96 6.31 -33.37
N PRO A 24 24.67 5.59 -34.26
CA PRO A 24 25.70 4.63 -33.87
C PRO A 24 26.93 5.29 -33.20
N GLN A 25 27.13 6.60 -33.39
CA GLN A 25 28.19 7.36 -32.74
C GLN A 25 27.83 7.88 -31.33
N THR A 26 26.58 7.69 -30.90
CA THR A 26 26.07 8.12 -29.59
C THR A 26 25.87 6.92 -28.68
N ARG A 27 26.55 6.89 -27.53
CA ARG A 27 26.32 5.86 -26.52
C ARG A 27 25.08 6.19 -25.69
N PHE A 28 23.99 5.45 -25.88
CA PHE A 28 22.80 5.58 -25.02
C PHE A 28 22.93 4.73 -23.76
N ARG A 29 22.72 5.36 -22.59
CA ARG A 29 22.64 4.70 -21.28
C ARG A 29 21.21 4.80 -20.75
N PRO A 30 20.41 3.72 -20.82
CA PRO A 30 19.03 3.76 -20.36
C PRO A 30 18.99 3.81 -18.81
N ARG A 31 18.15 4.68 -18.27
CA ARG A 31 17.82 4.73 -16.84
C ARG A 31 16.60 3.85 -16.60
N ILE A 32 16.85 2.58 -16.30
CA ILE A 32 15.82 1.53 -16.17
C ILE A 32 15.27 1.35 -14.75
N GLY A 33 15.41 2.35 -13.87
CA GLY A 33 14.98 2.25 -12.47
C GLY A 33 13.53 1.76 -12.33
N THR A 34 12.59 2.30 -13.12
CA THR A 34 11.21 1.82 -13.14
C THR A 34 11.09 0.34 -13.51
N ARG A 35 11.88 -0.19 -14.47
CA ARG A 35 11.79 -1.61 -14.83
C ARG A 35 12.44 -2.51 -13.78
N LEU A 36 13.54 -2.08 -13.17
CA LEU A 36 14.21 -2.86 -12.12
C LEU A 36 13.41 -2.90 -10.81
N TRP A 37 12.74 -1.80 -10.46
CA TRP A 37 12.09 -1.66 -9.16
C TRP A 37 10.54 -1.76 -9.23
N LEU A 38 9.92 -1.34 -10.33
CA LEU A 38 8.46 -1.39 -10.56
C LEU A 38 8.06 -2.39 -11.66
N GLY A 39 9.01 -3.11 -12.28
CA GLY A 39 8.72 -3.95 -13.44
C GLY A 39 8.23 -5.36 -13.10
N ASP A 40 8.53 -5.84 -11.88
CA ASP A 40 8.08 -7.12 -11.38
C ASP A 40 7.49 -6.93 -9.96
N HIS A 41 6.16 -6.94 -9.86
CA HIS A 41 5.47 -6.80 -8.58
C HIS A 41 5.56 -8.06 -7.72
N GLU A 42 5.87 -9.21 -8.32
CA GLU A 42 6.03 -10.48 -7.60
C GLU A 42 7.46 -10.65 -7.06
N ALA A 43 8.40 -9.77 -7.45
CA ALA A 43 9.78 -9.80 -6.96
C ALA A 43 9.90 -9.54 -5.46
N THR A 44 8.89 -8.92 -4.83
CA THR A 44 8.86 -8.66 -3.39
C THR A 44 7.46 -8.86 -2.85
N GLU A 45 7.33 -9.53 -1.71
CA GLU A 45 6.07 -9.61 -0.96
C GLU A 45 6.27 -8.99 0.43
N TYR A 46 5.32 -8.18 0.87
CA TYR A 46 5.34 -7.56 2.20
C TYR A 46 4.39 -8.28 3.12
N ARG A 47 4.80 -8.46 4.37
CA ARG A 47 4.03 -9.16 5.39
C ARG A 47 4.10 -8.41 6.71
N GLY A 48 3.01 -8.44 7.46
CA GLY A 48 2.94 -7.95 8.83
C GLY A 48 2.41 -9.03 9.76
N ALA A 49 3.10 -9.24 10.88
CA ALA A 49 2.69 -10.23 11.88
C ALA A 49 1.45 -9.76 12.66
N VAL A 50 0.55 -10.68 12.94
CA VAL A 50 -0.59 -10.47 13.84
C VAL A 50 -0.08 -10.50 15.27
N LEU A 51 -0.21 -9.37 15.95
CA LEU A 51 0.26 -9.17 17.31
C LEU A 51 -0.85 -9.42 18.34
N ASP A 52 -2.10 -9.14 17.98
CA ASP A 52 -3.26 -9.36 18.84
C ASP A 52 -4.55 -9.50 18.02
N VAL A 53 -5.52 -10.24 18.58
CA VAL A 53 -6.84 -10.47 18.01
C VAL A 53 -7.88 -10.40 19.12
N THR A 54 -8.63 -9.31 19.15
CA THR A 54 -9.64 -9.05 20.19
C THR A 54 -11.05 -9.10 19.59
N ARG A 55 -11.92 -9.96 20.14
CA ARG A 55 -13.34 -10.00 19.76
C ARG A 55 -14.04 -8.73 20.26
N VAL A 56 -14.94 -8.21 19.44
CA VAL A 56 -15.77 -7.03 19.76
C VAL A 56 -17.21 -7.25 19.34
N ALA A 57 -18.13 -6.72 20.13
CA ALA A 57 -19.55 -6.62 19.83
C ALA A 57 -19.89 -5.21 19.35
N LYS A 58 -21.01 -5.06 18.64
CA LYS A 58 -21.53 -3.77 18.18
C LYS A 58 -21.70 -2.79 19.35
N GLY A 59 -21.09 -1.62 19.22
CA GLY A 59 -21.16 -0.55 20.21
C GLY A 59 -20.00 -0.54 21.21
N ASP A 60 -19.19 -1.60 21.26
CA ASP A 60 -17.93 -1.63 22.02
C ASP A 60 -17.02 -0.48 21.59
N ARG A 61 -16.25 0.04 22.54
CA ARG A 61 -15.29 1.12 22.30
C ARG A 61 -13.89 0.55 22.12
N PHE A 62 -13.13 1.16 21.22
CA PHE A 62 -11.76 0.77 20.95
C PHE A 62 -10.88 1.96 20.59
N GLY A 63 -9.56 1.73 20.61
CA GLY A 63 -8.55 2.67 20.12
C GLY A 63 -8.39 3.91 20.99
N TYR A 64 -7.47 4.77 20.56
CA TYR A 64 -7.18 6.02 21.27
C TYR A 64 -8.38 6.99 21.22
N TRP A 65 -9.13 6.98 20.12
CA TRP A 65 -10.28 7.87 19.91
C TRP A 65 -11.59 7.32 20.48
N GLN A 66 -11.54 6.17 21.17
CA GLN A 66 -12.70 5.53 21.81
C GLN A 66 -13.88 5.37 20.83
N GLN A 67 -13.58 5.02 19.57
CA GLN A 67 -14.57 4.85 18.52
C GLN A 67 -15.45 3.64 18.82
N LYS A 68 -16.72 3.72 18.42
CA LYS A 68 -17.64 2.60 18.55
C LYS A 68 -17.54 1.67 17.36
N THR A 69 -17.51 0.37 17.62
CA THR A 69 -17.67 -0.64 16.57
C THR A 69 -19.08 -0.53 15.95
N VAL A 70 -19.14 -0.70 14.64
CA VAL A 70 -20.39 -0.62 13.86
C VAL A 70 -21.19 -1.93 13.83
N GLY A 71 -20.55 -3.03 14.21
CA GLY A 71 -21.05 -4.39 14.14
C GLY A 71 -20.13 -5.34 14.89
N ASP A 72 -20.57 -6.58 15.03
CA ASP A 72 -19.80 -7.63 15.70
C ASP A 72 -18.61 -8.07 14.84
N GLY A 73 -17.53 -8.50 15.48
CA GLY A 73 -16.34 -8.95 14.76
C GLY A 73 -15.10 -9.02 15.64
N HIS A 74 -13.97 -8.68 15.03
CA HIS A 74 -12.65 -8.68 15.66
C HIS A 74 -11.88 -7.42 15.31
N LEU A 75 -11.11 -6.94 16.28
CA LEU A 75 -10.00 -6.02 16.05
C LEU A 75 -8.73 -6.86 15.91
N VAL A 76 -8.02 -6.67 14.81
CA VAL A 76 -6.76 -7.36 14.53
C VAL A 76 -5.65 -6.32 14.55
N VAL A 77 -4.69 -6.49 15.46
CA VAL A 77 -3.51 -5.64 15.55
C VAL A 77 -2.40 -6.29 14.74
N VAL A 78 -1.89 -5.56 13.74
CA VAL A 78 -0.87 -6.06 12.82
C VAL A 78 0.36 -5.16 12.89
N GLY A 79 1.55 -5.77 12.90
CA GLY A 79 2.82 -5.07 12.76
C GLY A 79 2.90 -4.37 11.41
N GLY A 80 3.35 -3.11 11.41
CA GLY A 80 3.35 -2.25 10.24
C GLY A 80 2.46 -1.05 10.45
N GLY A 81 3.10 0.08 10.75
CA GLY A 81 2.48 1.38 10.95
C GLY A 81 3.07 2.46 10.05
N THR A 82 2.87 3.72 10.38
CA THR A 82 3.37 4.85 9.58
C THR A 82 4.89 4.88 9.45
N SER A 83 5.63 4.38 10.45
CA SER A 83 7.10 4.21 10.36
C SER A 83 7.54 3.21 9.28
N HIS A 84 6.66 2.28 8.93
CA HIS A 84 6.87 1.27 7.88
C HIS A 84 6.30 1.72 6.54
N GLY A 85 5.84 2.97 6.42
CA GLY A 85 5.21 3.49 5.21
C GLY A 85 3.73 3.11 5.03
N VAL A 86 3.09 2.54 6.06
CA VAL A 86 1.64 2.28 6.02
C VAL A 86 0.86 3.60 6.14
N GLY A 87 -0.19 3.77 5.33
CA GLY A 87 -1.02 4.98 5.33
C GLY A 87 -0.38 6.20 4.62
N LEU A 88 0.84 6.06 4.11
CA LEU A 88 1.46 7.06 3.24
C LEU A 88 1.00 6.84 1.79
N GLU A 89 -0.16 7.40 1.43
CA GLU A 89 -0.52 7.51 0.01
C GLU A 89 0.22 8.71 -0.62
N ALA A 90 0.91 8.49 -1.74
CA ALA A 90 1.40 9.59 -2.57
C ALA A 90 0.20 10.44 -3.05
N PRO A 91 0.30 11.78 -3.07
CA PRO A 91 -0.77 12.64 -3.57
C PRO A 91 -1.19 12.20 -4.97
N LYS A 92 -2.45 11.76 -5.12
CA LYS A 92 -3.00 11.46 -6.44
C LYS A 92 -3.21 12.80 -7.15
N ALA A 93 -2.46 13.07 -8.21
CA ALA A 93 -2.69 14.23 -9.07
C ALA A 93 -4.07 14.11 -9.71
N VAL A 94 -5.07 14.74 -9.09
CA VAL A 94 -6.45 14.73 -9.59
C VAL A 94 -6.62 15.87 -10.59
N HIS A 95 -6.58 15.54 -11.87
CA HIS A 95 -6.99 16.42 -12.96
C HIS A 95 -8.38 16.00 -13.47
N GLY A 96 -9.33 16.94 -13.51
CA GLY A 96 -10.67 16.75 -14.10
C GLY A 96 -11.81 17.34 -13.26
N VAL A 97 -12.98 17.49 -13.89
CA VAL A 97 -14.20 18.13 -13.31
C VAL A 97 -15.06 17.16 -12.48
N MET A 98 -14.80 15.85 -12.60
CA MET A 98 -15.43 14.77 -11.82
C MET A 98 -15.25 14.77 -10.27
N PRO A 99 -14.24 15.41 -9.64
CA PRO A 99 -14.04 15.36 -8.19
C PRO A 99 -15.13 16.05 -7.37
N ARG A 100 -15.88 16.99 -7.95
CA ARG A 100 -16.94 17.71 -7.21
C ARG A 100 -18.17 16.85 -6.93
N ALA A 101 -18.50 15.90 -7.81
CA ALA A 101 -19.63 14.99 -7.61
C ALA A 101 -19.37 13.93 -6.54
N LYS A 102 -18.13 13.40 -6.45
CA LYS A 102 -17.73 12.48 -5.37
C LYS A 102 -17.62 13.16 -3.99
N GLY A 103 -17.46 14.47 -3.95
CA GLY A 103 -17.44 15.25 -2.70
C GLY A 103 -18.76 15.17 -1.93
N VAL A 104 -19.90 15.11 -2.63
CA VAL A 104 -21.23 15.06 -2.01
C VAL A 104 -21.53 13.66 -1.42
N ALA A 105 -21.14 12.59 -2.10
CA ALA A 105 -21.25 11.23 -1.55
C ALA A 105 -20.36 11.02 -0.31
N ARG A 106 -19.21 11.70 -0.26
CA ARG A 106 -18.31 11.69 0.91
C ARG A 106 -18.89 12.41 2.12
N ALA A 107 -19.68 13.46 1.92
CA ALA A 107 -20.26 14.25 3.01
C ALA A 107 -21.35 13.48 3.80
N GLY A 108 -22.11 12.59 3.15
CA GLY A 108 -23.12 11.76 3.81
C GLY A 108 -22.58 10.52 4.56
N LEU A 109 -21.32 10.15 4.31
CA LEU A 109 -20.65 8.97 4.87
C LEU A 109 -19.42 9.32 5.73
N ALA A 110 -19.17 10.62 5.96
CA ALA A 110 -17.97 11.14 6.62
C ALA A 110 -17.83 10.78 8.12
N THR A 111 -18.80 10.08 8.72
CA THR A 111 -18.77 9.70 10.13
C THR A 111 -18.14 8.33 10.41
N VAL A 112 -17.62 7.63 9.39
CA VAL A 112 -16.79 6.45 9.62
C VAL A 112 -15.51 6.59 8.80
N ASN A 113 -14.39 6.81 9.49
CA ASN A 113 -13.04 6.97 8.91
C ASN A 113 -12.52 5.63 8.36
N ARG A 114 -13.27 5.04 7.42
CA ARG A 114 -12.98 3.75 6.81
C ARG A 114 -12.04 4.00 5.64
N ASN A 115 -10.75 3.99 5.90
CA ASN A 115 -9.75 3.84 4.85
C ASN A 115 -9.37 2.37 4.76
N LEU A 116 -9.19 1.86 3.54
CA LEU A 116 -8.66 0.53 3.36
C LEU A 116 -7.20 0.51 3.81
N SER A 117 -6.84 -0.47 4.63
CA SER A 117 -5.46 -0.76 5.01
C SER A 117 -4.77 -1.52 3.88
N PRO A 118 -3.44 -1.52 3.78
CA PRO A 118 -2.75 -2.32 2.76
C PRO A 118 -2.86 -3.83 3.03
N PHE A 119 -3.34 -4.24 4.20
CA PHE A 119 -3.35 -5.63 4.63
C PHE A 119 -4.50 -6.42 4.01
N MET A 120 -4.15 -7.60 3.54
CA MET A 120 -5.02 -8.59 2.94
C MET A 120 -5.26 -9.71 3.96
N TRP A 121 -6.51 -10.10 4.11
CA TRP A 121 -6.89 -11.30 4.87
C TRP A 121 -8.05 -11.97 4.16
N ALA A 122 -8.08 -13.30 4.08
CA ALA A 122 -9.13 -14.08 3.39
C ALA A 122 -9.54 -13.47 2.03
N GLY A 123 -8.54 -13.19 1.17
CA GLY A 123 -8.73 -12.69 -0.20
C GLY A 123 -9.24 -11.25 -0.34
N LYS A 124 -9.38 -10.48 0.76
CA LYS A 124 -9.88 -9.10 0.74
C LYS A 124 -8.98 -8.16 1.52
N GLN A 125 -8.87 -6.94 1.00
CA GLN A 125 -8.27 -5.81 1.71
C GLN A 125 -9.12 -5.45 2.93
N ARG A 126 -8.47 -5.26 4.08
CA ARG A 126 -9.17 -5.00 5.34
C ARG A 126 -9.19 -3.52 5.66
N TRP A 127 -10.27 -3.08 6.31
CA TRP A 127 -10.43 -1.69 6.72
C TRP A 127 -9.59 -1.43 7.96
N PHE A 128 -8.97 -0.26 8.00
CA PHE A 128 -8.50 0.29 9.26
C PHE A 128 -9.70 0.43 10.23
N ALA A 129 -9.50 0.01 11.47
CA ALA A 129 -10.41 0.32 12.57
C ALA A 129 -10.24 1.79 12.98
N GLU A 130 -8.99 2.27 13.05
CA GLU A 130 -8.60 3.67 13.22
C GLU A 130 -7.33 3.98 12.40
N PRO A 131 -6.94 5.26 12.20
CA PRO A 131 -5.71 5.60 11.48
C PRO A 131 -4.49 4.82 12.01
N PRO A 132 -3.56 4.38 11.13
CA PRO A 132 -2.40 3.59 11.56
C PRO A 132 -1.54 4.37 12.55
N HIS A 133 -1.06 3.67 13.58
CA HIS A 133 -0.10 4.21 14.54
C HIS A 133 1.32 4.10 13.98
N MET A 134 2.31 4.57 14.76
CA MET A 134 3.71 4.51 14.31
C MET A 134 4.15 3.10 13.96
N GLN A 135 3.85 2.12 14.81
CA GLN A 135 4.38 0.75 14.71
C GLN A 135 3.35 -0.27 14.23
N VAL A 136 2.07 -0.02 14.48
CA VAL A 136 0.99 -0.99 14.27
C VAL A 136 -0.17 -0.40 13.50
N SER A 137 -0.90 -1.28 12.84
CA SER A 137 -2.20 -1.01 12.24
C SER A 137 -3.26 -1.80 12.97
N ILE A 138 -4.40 -1.17 13.24
CA ILE A 138 -5.57 -1.85 13.82
C ILE A 138 -6.59 -2.01 12.72
N LEU A 139 -7.01 -3.25 12.47
CA LEU A 139 -7.94 -3.61 11.40
C LEU A 139 -9.26 -4.08 12.00
N PHE A 140 -10.37 -3.72 11.35
CA PHE A 140 -11.67 -4.30 11.69
C PHE A 140 -11.98 -5.47 10.75
N LEU A 141 -12.33 -6.61 11.36
CA LEU A 141 -12.77 -7.81 10.66
C LEU A 141 -14.20 -8.15 11.08
N PRO A 142 -15.16 -8.25 10.16
CA PRO A 142 -16.55 -8.55 10.52
C PRO A 142 -16.71 -10.02 10.93
N ALA A 143 -17.71 -10.30 11.77
CA ALA A 143 -17.90 -11.61 12.41
C ALA A 143 -18.03 -12.80 11.44
N GLU A 144 -18.44 -12.57 10.20
CA GLU A 144 -18.58 -13.63 9.18
C GLU A 144 -17.24 -14.10 8.62
N VAL A 145 -16.14 -13.41 8.95
CA VAL A 145 -14.80 -13.79 8.50
C VAL A 145 -14.03 -14.35 9.68
N ALA A 146 -13.53 -15.58 9.53
CA ALA A 146 -12.67 -16.21 10.50
C ALA A 146 -11.44 -15.31 10.76
N PRO A 147 -11.13 -14.96 12.02
CA PRO A 147 -9.98 -14.13 12.34
C PRO A 147 -8.68 -14.92 12.14
N PRO A 148 -7.56 -14.23 11.88
CA PRO A 148 -6.24 -14.84 12.01
C PRO A 148 -5.97 -15.24 13.47
N SER A 149 -4.93 -16.04 13.67
CA SER A 149 -4.33 -16.28 14.99
C SER A 149 -3.19 -15.30 15.24
N VAL A 150 -2.89 -15.03 16.52
CA VAL A 150 -1.66 -14.31 16.89
C VAL A 150 -0.45 -15.10 16.40
N GLY A 151 0.49 -14.41 15.75
CA GLY A 151 1.65 -15.01 15.08
C GLY A 151 1.45 -15.31 13.60
N ASP A 152 0.22 -15.27 13.07
CA ASP A 152 0.00 -15.33 11.63
C ASP A 152 0.58 -14.09 10.94
N GLU A 153 0.85 -14.18 9.63
CA GLU A 153 1.28 -13.05 8.82
C GLU A 153 0.22 -12.67 7.78
N LEU A 154 -0.11 -11.38 7.71
CA LEU A 154 -0.95 -10.82 6.67
C LEU A 154 -0.08 -10.25 5.55
N VAL A 155 -0.41 -10.61 4.32
CA VAL A 155 0.16 -9.96 3.13
C VAL A 155 -0.26 -8.50 3.11
N ALA A 156 0.66 -7.61 2.76
CA ALA A 156 0.41 -6.18 2.64
C ALA A 156 0.79 -5.68 1.23
N HIS A 157 -0.12 -4.92 0.62
CA HIS A 157 0.16 -4.25 -0.65
C HIS A 157 0.77 -2.88 -0.36
N LEU A 158 2.10 -2.85 -0.33
CA LEU A 158 2.89 -1.66 -0.02
C LEU A 158 3.79 -1.24 -1.18
N ARG A 159 4.28 -0.01 -1.12
CA ARG A 159 5.19 0.56 -2.10
C ARG A 159 6.63 0.40 -1.60
N HIS A 160 7.42 -0.41 -2.30
CA HIS A 160 8.84 -0.66 -1.98
C HIS A 160 9.69 0.61 -1.77
N THR A 161 9.37 1.73 -2.44
CA THR A 161 10.14 2.97 -2.32
C THR A 161 9.93 3.71 -1.00
N THR A 162 8.87 3.38 -0.25
CA THR A 162 8.50 4.07 1.00
C THR A 162 8.40 3.13 2.18
N THR A 163 8.45 1.82 1.94
CA THR A 163 8.34 0.82 2.99
C THR A 163 9.69 0.58 3.65
N GLN A 164 9.68 0.56 4.98
CA GLN A 164 10.80 0.11 5.80
C GLN A 164 10.45 -1.27 6.36
N PHE A 165 11.43 -2.17 6.37
CA PHE A 165 11.25 -3.56 6.79
C PHE A 165 12.03 -3.84 8.06
N ASP A 166 11.40 -4.51 9.02
CA ASP A 166 12.11 -5.02 10.21
C ASP A 166 12.97 -6.24 9.87
N ARG A 167 12.57 -7.01 8.86
CA ARG A 167 13.24 -8.24 8.42
C ARG A 167 13.10 -8.42 6.91
N ILE A 168 14.18 -8.87 6.27
CA ILE A 168 14.21 -9.30 4.87
C ILE A 168 14.59 -10.78 4.84
N VAL A 169 13.91 -11.56 4.01
CA VAL A 169 14.17 -12.99 3.80
C VAL A 169 14.19 -13.29 2.31
N ASP A 170 15.16 -14.10 1.88
CA ASP A 170 15.22 -14.61 0.52
C ASP A 170 14.25 -15.80 0.35
N ARG A 171 13.71 -15.97 -0.86
CA ARG A 171 12.85 -17.09 -1.24
C ARG A 171 13.58 -18.11 -2.08
#